data_AF-A9IKG1-F1
#
_entry.id   AF-A9IKG1-F1
#
_cell.length_a   1.000
_cell.length_b   1.000
_cell.length_c   1.000
_cell.angle_alpha   90.00
_cell.angle_beta   90.00
_cell.angle_gamma   90.00
#
_symmetry.space_group_name_H-M   'P 1'
#
loop_
_entity.id
_entity.type
_entity.pdbx_description
1 polymer ?
#
loop_
_entity_poly.entity_id
_entity_poly.type
_entity_poly.pdbx_seq_one_letter_code
_entity_poly.pdbx_strand_id
1 'polypeptide(L)'
;MRTWFWTLLLAVVAVALAVVLRSHAGNVMVLVWPWRIELSLTLAVLLVLALFVALYVGLRLLAWLLAIPDRMRAWRGQRAQARDHELLERGWTELLEGRFAHAEKDLSKLLEQTRVPSRRVLAALSAARAAHGLGEFERRDRLLESAREHAKGNAGLQEAIATVSADQLLDQGRAQEALAVLAPLQDGGVRHLHTMRLLLRAEAALNHHDRVFTLARGLLRRNALSKTEAAHLIDSAGAARLRASAASGTDAWRAVWKDLKSDERTLPEIALAGATAFEAAGEPAEAARVLEAAVPVHFTPSLVAAYARCDADQVPRRLAKAEGWLQKRPADADLLAALGMLCLNGQLWGQAERYLQRSLGFRNDSHTHALLGSLYDRLDRPADAVRHWRLATAASMALPVLAVDQALPAAETSADPLHLDAEGEYSAYPPESGPSSVTAMYSSETLPQAVPADYVLDPDARAADREHSAATDPEPAAVPPARSAVDIEDYFDSAPIPVAAFDVPVPTYGTQAPKAPAEAASRPDDDHSHSSPNKQG
;
A
#
# COMPACT_ATOMS: atom_id res chain seq x y z
N MET A 1 18.92 -11.66 56.45
CA MET A 1 18.30 -11.07 57.65
C MET A 1 17.73 -12.14 58.60
N ARG A 2 16.51 -12.68 58.40
CA ARG A 2 15.81 -13.55 59.39
C ARG A 2 16.58 -14.78 59.91
N THR A 3 17.43 -15.41 59.09
CA THR A 3 18.20 -16.61 59.49
C THR A 3 19.32 -16.31 60.48
N TRP A 4 20.03 -15.19 60.33
CA TRP A 4 21.17 -14.82 61.19
C TRP A 4 20.75 -14.50 62.63
N PHE A 5 19.59 -13.87 62.81
CA PHE A 5 19.03 -13.61 64.15
C PHE A 5 18.68 -14.92 64.88
N TRP A 6 18.10 -15.89 64.16
CA TRP A 6 17.80 -17.21 64.71
C TRP A 6 19.04 -18.03 65.06
N THR A 7 20.12 -17.96 64.26
CA THR A 7 21.38 -18.62 64.62
C THR A 7 22.07 -17.95 65.81
N LEU A 8 22.00 -16.62 65.94
CA LEU A 8 22.53 -15.90 67.10
C LEU A 8 21.76 -16.26 68.38
N LEU A 9 20.42 -16.26 68.31
CA LEU A 9 19.55 -16.64 69.43
C LEU A 9 19.82 -18.10 69.86
N LEU A 10 19.95 -19.02 68.90
CA LEU A 10 20.28 -20.42 69.17
C LEU A 10 21.65 -20.57 69.85
N ALA A 11 22.66 -19.80 69.42
CA ALA A 11 23.99 -19.81 70.01
C ALA A 11 23.98 -19.28 71.47
N VAL A 12 23.26 -18.19 71.73
CA VAL A 12 23.10 -17.65 73.10
C VAL A 12 22.39 -18.66 74.01
N VAL A 13 21.32 -19.29 73.53
CA VAL A 13 20.60 -20.35 74.27
C VAL A 13 21.50 -21.56 74.52
N ALA A 14 22.29 -22.00 73.54
CA ALA A 14 23.22 -23.11 73.70
C ALA A 14 24.33 -22.83 74.73
N VAL A 15 24.89 -21.61 74.73
CA VAL A 15 25.90 -21.19 75.72
C VAL A 15 25.28 -21.11 77.12
N ALA A 16 24.09 -20.51 77.27
CA ALA A 16 23.39 -20.45 78.55
C ALA A 16 23.07 -21.86 79.10
N LEU A 17 22.59 -22.77 78.24
CA LEU A 17 22.29 -24.14 78.61
C LEU A 17 23.56 -24.91 79.03
N ALA A 18 24.68 -24.72 78.34
CA ALA A 18 25.96 -25.33 78.67
C ALA A 18 26.51 -24.85 80.03
N VAL A 19 26.32 -23.58 80.38
CA VAL A 19 26.73 -23.03 81.70
C VAL A 19 25.88 -23.62 82.82
N VAL A 20 24.55 -23.68 82.66
CA VAL A 20 23.62 -24.27 83.66
C VAL A 20 23.84 -25.78 83.83
N LEU A 21 24.22 -26.49 82.77
CA LEU A 21 24.58 -27.90 82.87
C LEU A 21 25.84 -28.17 83.69
N ARG A 22 26.77 -27.20 83.75
CA ARG A 22 28.04 -27.35 84.46
C ARG A 22 27.89 -27.26 85.99
N SER A 23 26.79 -26.68 86.50
CA SER A 23 26.55 -26.51 87.94
C SER A 23 25.84 -27.69 88.62
N HIS A 24 25.41 -28.72 87.88
CA HIS A 24 24.64 -29.84 88.42
C HIS A 24 25.19 -31.21 88.02
N ALA A 25 25.89 -31.86 88.95
CA ALA A 25 26.44 -33.22 88.80
C ALA A 25 25.36 -34.31 88.97
N GLY A 26 24.25 -34.21 88.25
CA GLY A 26 23.20 -35.23 88.23
C GLY A 26 23.56 -36.43 87.35
N ASN A 27 23.01 -37.60 87.67
CA ASN A 27 23.00 -38.77 86.80
C ASN A 27 21.56 -39.06 86.35
N VAL A 28 21.40 -39.49 85.10
CA VAL A 28 20.13 -39.91 84.50
C VAL A 28 20.20 -41.42 84.29
N MET A 29 19.33 -42.17 84.98
CA MET A 29 19.22 -43.62 84.80
C MET A 29 18.05 -43.95 83.88
N VAL A 30 18.33 -44.63 82.78
CA VAL A 30 17.35 -45.11 81.81
C VAL A 30 17.16 -46.63 82.01
N LEU A 31 15.95 -47.04 82.41
CA LEU A 31 15.56 -48.45 82.48
C LEU A 31 14.80 -48.84 81.21
N VAL A 32 15.35 -49.77 80.43
CA VAL A 32 14.68 -50.42 79.30
C VAL A 32 14.97 -51.92 79.40
N TRP A 33 14.05 -52.68 80.00
CA TRP A 33 14.23 -54.09 80.33
C TRP A 33 14.82 -54.91 79.15
N PRO A 34 15.93 -55.66 79.32
CA PRO A 34 16.72 -55.93 80.54
C PRO A 34 17.87 -54.93 80.83
N TRP A 35 18.04 -53.88 80.02
CA TRP A 35 19.15 -52.93 80.10
C TRP A 35 18.91 -51.84 81.16
N ARG A 36 19.96 -51.57 81.95
CA ARG A 36 20.09 -50.37 82.78
C ARG A 36 21.26 -49.55 82.24
N ILE A 37 20.99 -48.32 81.85
CA ILE A 37 22.03 -47.40 81.35
C ILE A 37 22.05 -46.17 82.26
N GLU A 38 23.15 -46.00 82.97
CA GLU A 38 23.42 -44.81 83.79
C GLU A 38 24.28 -43.84 82.97
N LEU A 39 23.78 -42.63 82.78
CA LEU A 39 24.42 -41.58 81.97
C LEU A 39 24.60 -40.34 82.84
N SER A 40 25.70 -39.59 82.66
CA SER A 40 25.79 -38.27 83.30
C SER A 40 24.73 -37.35 82.68
N LEU A 41 24.17 -36.42 83.48
CA LEU A 41 23.19 -35.44 83.01
C LEU A 41 23.72 -34.64 81.82
N THR A 42 25.01 -34.31 81.83
CA THR A 42 25.69 -33.60 80.73
C THR A 42 25.69 -34.40 79.43
N LEU A 43 25.96 -35.70 79.49
CA LEU A 43 25.96 -36.58 78.31
C LEU A 43 24.54 -36.88 77.83
N ALA A 44 23.58 -37.06 78.73
CA ALA A 44 22.17 -37.26 78.40
C ALA A 44 21.59 -36.07 77.61
N VAL A 45 21.84 -34.83 78.07
CA VAL A 45 21.38 -33.61 77.38
C VAL A 45 22.13 -33.41 76.05
N LEU A 46 23.42 -33.71 75.99
CA LEU A 46 24.19 -33.65 74.73
C LEU A 46 23.62 -34.63 73.71
N LEU A 47 23.25 -35.84 74.13
CA LEU A 47 22.61 -36.86 73.27
C LEU A 47 21.22 -36.40 72.80
N VAL A 48 20.39 -35.80 73.67
CA VAL A 48 19.10 -35.20 73.29
C VAL A 48 19.28 -34.05 72.29
N LEU A 49 20.27 -33.18 72.49
CA LEU A 49 20.58 -32.09 71.57
C LEU A 49 21.08 -32.63 70.22
N ALA A 50 21.96 -33.63 70.23
CA ALA A 50 22.45 -34.29 69.03
C ALA A 50 21.32 -34.98 68.25
N LEU A 51 20.40 -35.65 68.95
CA LEU A 51 19.20 -36.25 68.36
C LEU A 51 18.28 -35.19 67.74
N PHE A 52 18.07 -34.05 68.42
CA PHE A 52 17.28 -32.94 67.89
C PHE A 52 17.92 -32.33 66.63
N VAL A 53 19.25 -32.12 66.63
CA VAL A 53 19.98 -31.63 65.44
C VAL A 53 19.92 -32.65 64.31
N ALA A 54 20.12 -33.94 64.58
CA ALA A 54 20.04 -35.00 63.58
C ALA A 54 18.63 -35.09 62.97
N LEU A 55 17.57 -35.02 63.80
CA LEU A 55 16.18 -35.02 63.36
C LEU A 55 15.86 -33.76 62.54
N TYR A 56 16.30 -32.58 62.96
CA TYR A 56 16.13 -31.33 62.20
C TYR A 56 16.82 -31.38 60.84
N VAL A 57 18.07 -31.86 60.78
CA VAL A 57 18.81 -32.04 59.53
C VAL A 57 18.11 -33.07 58.64
N GLY A 58 17.68 -34.20 59.19
CA GLY A 58 16.94 -35.23 58.46
C GLY A 58 15.62 -34.72 57.86
N LEU A 59 14.80 -34.04 58.66
CA LEU A 59 13.56 -33.40 58.20
C LEU A 59 13.81 -32.35 57.11
N ARG A 60 14.88 -31.55 57.25
CA ARG A 60 15.24 -30.51 56.27
C ARG A 60 15.79 -31.10 54.97
N LEU A 61 16.56 -32.19 55.04
CA LEU A 61 17.01 -32.95 53.86
C LEU A 61 15.82 -33.58 53.14
N LEU A 62 14.89 -34.19 53.88
CA LEU A 62 13.67 -34.77 53.32
C LEU A 62 12.78 -33.71 52.65
N ALA A 63 12.55 -32.58 53.31
CA ALA A 63 11.81 -31.45 52.74
C ALA A 63 12.49 -30.85 51.49
N TRP A 64 13.82 -30.81 51.46
CA TRP A 64 14.57 -30.37 50.28
C TRP A 64 14.42 -31.38 49.13
N LEU A 65 14.60 -32.67 49.40
CA LEU A 65 14.48 -33.76 48.43
C LEU A 65 13.08 -33.82 47.80
N LEU A 66 12.03 -33.62 48.60
CA LEU A 66 10.64 -33.52 48.15
C LEU A 66 10.35 -32.25 47.32
N ALA A 67 11.10 -31.16 47.51
CA ALA A 67 10.94 -29.91 46.77
C ALA A 67 11.74 -29.84 45.45
N ILE A 68 12.70 -30.75 45.22
CA ILE A 68 13.43 -30.87 43.95
C ILE A 68 12.53 -31.10 42.73
N PRO A 69 11.56 -32.05 42.71
CA PRO A 69 10.75 -32.31 41.51
C PRO A 69 9.97 -31.08 41.03
N ASP A 70 9.47 -30.23 41.92
CA ASP A 70 8.72 -29.03 41.54
C ASP A 70 9.63 -27.90 41.04
N ARG A 71 10.82 -27.73 41.64
CA ARG A 71 11.87 -26.86 41.08
C ARG A 71 12.31 -27.32 39.70
N MET A 72 12.44 -28.64 39.50
CA MET A 72 12.79 -29.26 38.22
C MET A 72 11.67 -29.13 37.18
N ARG A 73 10.39 -29.11 37.59
CA ARG A 73 9.24 -28.79 36.73
C ARG A 73 9.26 -27.32 36.32
N ALA A 74 9.45 -26.40 37.28
CA ALA A 74 9.52 -24.96 37.02
C ALA A 74 10.67 -24.59 36.07
N TRP A 75 11.88 -25.11 36.32
CA TRP A 75 13.05 -24.88 35.45
C TRP A 75 12.86 -25.46 34.05
N ARG A 76 12.26 -26.66 33.91
CA ARG A 76 11.91 -27.22 32.60
C ARG A 76 10.87 -26.36 31.88
N GLY A 77 9.87 -25.83 32.60
CA GLY A 77 8.88 -24.90 32.07
C GLY A 77 9.52 -23.61 31.53
N GLN A 78 10.39 -22.98 32.33
CA GLN A 78 11.14 -21.78 31.91
C GLN A 78 12.04 -22.05 30.70
N ARG A 79 12.79 -23.17 30.70
CA ARG A 79 13.68 -23.53 29.59
C ARG A 79 12.92 -23.93 28.32
N ALA A 80 11.70 -24.48 28.44
CA ALA A 80 10.81 -24.69 27.30
C ALA A 80 10.27 -23.35 26.77
N GLN A 81 9.81 -22.45 27.66
CA GLN A 81 9.31 -21.13 27.26
C GLN A 81 10.38 -20.26 26.59
N ALA A 82 11.64 -20.35 27.01
CA ALA A 82 12.78 -19.68 26.37
C ALA A 82 13.03 -20.22 24.95
N ARG A 83 13.03 -21.55 24.77
CA ARG A 83 13.20 -22.19 23.45
C ARG A 83 12.04 -21.89 22.50
N ASP A 84 10.81 -21.86 23.00
CA ASP A 84 9.65 -21.40 22.22
C ASP A 84 9.83 -19.95 21.72
N HIS A 85 10.41 -19.09 22.55
CA HIS A 85 10.62 -17.67 22.24
C HIS A 85 11.74 -17.50 21.21
N GLU A 86 12.86 -18.18 21.40
CA GLU A 86 14.01 -18.24 20.48
C GLU A 86 13.59 -18.73 19.09
N LEU A 87 12.76 -19.78 19.01
CA LEU A 87 12.20 -20.26 17.73
C LEU A 87 11.23 -19.26 17.09
N LEU A 88 10.42 -18.55 17.88
CA LEU A 88 9.49 -17.53 17.36
C LEU A 88 10.25 -16.31 16.81
N GLU A 89 11.24 -15.82 17.57
CA GLU A 89 12.11 -14.73 17.16
C GLU A 89 12.86 -15.08 15.89
N ARG A 90 13.50 -16.25 15.84
CA ARG A 90 14.20 -16.73 14.65
C ARG A 90 13.28 -16.86 13.45
N GLY A 91 12.11 -17.49 13.61
CA GLY A 91 11.14 -17.64 12.53
C GLY A 91 10.63 -16.31 11.99
N TRP A 92 10.51 -15.29 12.86
CA TRP A 92 10.18 -13.92 12.44
C TRP A 92 11.36 -13.19 11.78
N THR A 93 12.62 -13.37 12.24
CA THR A 93 13.77 -12.79 11.53
C THR A 93 13.90 -13.40 10.13
N GLU A 94 13.78 -14.72 9.99
CA GLU A 94 13.81 -15.38 8.68
C GLU A 94 12.64 -14.94 7.78
N LEU A 95 11.46 -14.67 8.34
CA LEU A 95 10.31 -14.12 7.60
C LEU A 95 10.58 -12.69 7.09
N LEU A 96 11.20 -11.84 7.91
CA LEU A 96 11.56 -10.45 7.56
C LEU A 96 12.73 -10.38 6.58
N GLU A 97 13.66 -11.34 6.63
CA GLU A 97 14.72 -11.54 5.64
C GLU A 97 14.19 -12.10 4.29
N GLY A 98 12.90 -12.44 4.19
CA GLY A 98 12.32 -13.07 3.00
C GLY A 98 12.68 -14.55 2.81
N ARG A 99 13.29 -15.20 3.81
CA ARG A 99 13.69 -16.62 3.80
C ARG A 99 12.51 -17.53 4.12
N PHE A 100 11.42 -17.39 3.36
CA PHE A 100 10.12 -17.99 3.64
C PHE A 100 10.15 -19.50 3.92
N ALA A 101 10.95 -20.29 3.18
CA ALA A 101 11.06 -21.73 3.39
C ALA A 101 11.72 -22.13 4.73
N HIS A 102 12.59 -21.29 5.30
CA HIS A 102 13.17 -21.52 6.61
C HIS A 102 12.18 -21.09 7.71
N ALA A 103 11.58 -19.90 7.53
CA ALA A 103 10.55 -19.37 8.42
C ALA A 103 9.35 -20.34 8.57
N GLU A 104 8.78 -20.86 7.48
CA GLU A 104 7.69 -21.85 7.53
C GLU A 104 8.08 -23.08 8.35
N LYS A 105 9.31 -23.57 8.17
CA LYS A 105 9.82 -24.78 8.83
C LYS A 105 10.05 -24.59 10.33
N ASP A 106 10.67 -23.50 10.75
CA ASP A 106 10.93 -23.25 12.18
C ASP A 106 9.66 -22.80 12.92
N LEU A 107 8.73 -22.11 12.25
CA LEU A 107 7.42 -21.74 12.83
C LEU A 107 6.43 -22.91 12.89
N SER A 108 6.40 -23.81 11.90
CA SER A 108 5.61 -25.05 11.98
C SER A 108 6.12 -25.99 13.07
N LYS A 109 7.44 -26.11 13.22
CA LYS A 109 8.08 -26.80 14.35
C LYS A 109 7.70 -26.19 15.71
N LEU A 110 7.58 -24.87 15.81
CA LEU A 110 7.07 -24.20 17.01
C LEU A 110 5.59 -24.51 17.27
N LEU A 111 4.76 -24.52 16.22
CA LEU A 111 3.33 -24.86 16.27
C LEU A 111 3.06 -26.28 16.82
N GLU A 112 3.94 -27.23 16.52
CA GLU A 112 3.90 -28.60 17.06
C GLU A 112 4.38 -28.68 18.52
N GLN A 113 5.42 -27.92 18.89
CA GLN A 113 6.09 -28.04 20.19
C GLN A 113 5.43 -27.23 21.31
N THR A 114 4.91 -26.03 21.03
CA THR A 114 4.40 -25.15 22.08
C THR A 114 3.01 -25.57 22.56
N ARG A 115 2.82 -25.55 23.89
CA ARG A 115 1.56 -25.90 24.55
C ARG A 115 0.66 -24.68 24.83
N VAL A 116 1.10 -23.48 24.49
CA VAL A 116 0.40 -22.22 24.78
C VAL A 116 -0.49 -21.86 23.58
N PRO A 117 -1.84 -21.85 23.69
CA PRO A 117 -2.71 -21.67 22.53
C PRO A 117 -2.45 -20.40 21.73
N SER A 118 -2.19 -19.26 22.39
CA SER A 118 -1.86 -18.01 21.71
C SER A 118 -0.55 -18.07 20.91
N ARG A 119 0.48 -18.79 21.41
CA ARG A 119 1.72 -19.02 20.65
C ARG A 119 1.50 -19.93 19.46
N ARG A 120 0.64 -20.95 19.59
CA ARG A 120 0.23 -21.81 18.45
C ARG A 120 -0.44 -20.99 17.36
N VAL A 121 -1.38 -20.11 17.71
CA VAL A 121 -2.03 -19.20 16.75
C VAL A 121 -1.01 -18.27 16.07
N LEU A 122 -0.12 -17.64 16.82
CA LEU A 122 0.92 -16.75 16.25
C LEU A 122 1.89 -17.50 15.33
N ALA A 123 2.34 -18.70 15.72
CA ALA A 123 3.20 -19.55 14.91
C ALA A 123 2.49 -20.01 13.63
N ALA A 124 1.23 -20.43 13.71
CA ALA A 124 0.41 -20.81 12.56
C ALA A 124 0.17 -19.64 11.59
N LEU A 125 -0.14 -18.43 12.09
CA LEU A 125 -0.33 -17.24 11.26
C LEU A 125 0.95 -16.78 10.56
N SER A 126 2.08 -16.82 11.26
CA SER A 126 3.37 -16.44 10.67
C SER A 126 3.90 -17.51 9.70
N ALA A 127 3.69 -18.80 9.99
CA ALA A 127 3.92 -19.88 9.02
C ALA A 127 3.00 -19.77 7.79
N ALA A 128 1.73 -19.43 7.97
CA ALA A 128 0.81 -19.18 6.85
C ALA A 128 1.26 -17.98 5.99
N ARG A 129 1.81 -16.92 6.60
CA ARG A 129 2.43 -15.81 5.85
C ARG A 129 3.67 -16.25 5.08
N ALA A 130 4.50 -17.11 5.65
CA ALA A 130 5.63 -17.70 4.94
C ALA A 130 5.19 -18.58 3.75
N ALA A 131 4.25 -19.51 3.96
CA ALA A 131 3.69 -20.36 2.90
C ALA A 131 3.03 -19.56 1.78
N HIS A 132 2.36 -18.44 2.11
CA HIS A 132 1.82 -17.53 1.10
C HIS A 132 2.91 -16.85 0.26
N GLY A 133 4.03 -16.43 0.87
CA GLY A 133 5.20 -15.90 0.16
C GLY A 133 5.91 -16.92 -0.73
N LEU A 134 5.70 -18.23 -0.50
CA LEU A 134 6.15 -19.33 -1.37
C LEU A 134 5.17 -19.70 -2.48
N GLY A 135 3.95 -19.13 -2.50
CA GLY A 135 2.86 -19.55 -3.39
C GLY A 135 2.16 -20.86 -2.99
N GLU A 136 2.51 -21.44 -1.84
CA GLU A 136 2.01 -22.73 -1.35
C GLU A 136 0.65 -22.59 -0.64
N PHE A 137 -0.37 -22.18 -1.41
CA PHE A 137 -1.66 -21.76 -0.89
C PHE A 137 -2.45 -22.87 -0.16
N GLU A 138 -2.33 -24.12 -0.61
CA GLU A 138 -2.89 -25.29 0.08
C GLU A 138 -2.31 -25.47 1.50
N ARG A 139 -1.03 -25.18 1.70
CA ARG A 139 -0.38 -25.26 3.02
C ARG A 139 -0.78 -24.08 3.89
N ARG A 140 -0.79 -22.86 3.32
CA ARG A 140 -1.31 -21.65 3.96
C ARG A 140 -2.70 -21.90 4.53
N ASP A 141 -3.62 -22.46 3.74
CA ASP A 141 -5.02 -22.61 4.15
C ASP A 141 -5.18 -23.65 5.29
N ARG A 142 -4.37 -24.72 5.29
CA ARG A 142 -4.27 -25.67 6.42
C ARG A 142 -3.70 -25.03 7.69
N LEU A 143 -2.69 -24.16 7.56
CA LEU A 143 -2.10 -23.41 8.68
C LEU A 143 -3.08 -22.39 9.25
N LEU A 144 -3.86 -21.70 8.39
CA LEU A 144 -4.93 -20.80 8.82
C LEU A 144 -6.05 -21.54 9.56
N GLU A 145 -6.44 -22.74 9.09
CA GLU A 145 -7.45 -23.54 9.80
C GLU A 145 -6.92 -24.02 11.16
N SER A 146 -5.66 -24.47 11.23
CA SER A 146 -5.01 -24.77 12.51
C SER A 146 -5.00 -23.57 13.46
N ALA A 147 -4.81 -22.34 12.95
CA ALA A 147 -4.93 -21.13 13.76
C ALA A 147 -6.36 -20.95 14.31
N ARG A 148 -7.41 -21.15 13.49
CA ARG A 148 -8.82 -21.06 13.92
C ARG A 148 -9.16 -22.06 15.01
N GLU A 149 -8.70 -23.30 14.90
CA GLU A 149 -8.90 -24.33 15.92
C GLU A 149 -8.33 -23.93 17.29
N HIS A 150 -7.14 -23.32 17.31
CA HIS A 150 -6.45 -22.93 18.53
C HIS A 150 -6.87 -21.58 19.10
N ALA A 151 -7.57 -20.74 18.32
CA ALA A 151 -8.11 -19.45 18.75
C ALA A 151 -9.53 -19.52 19.37
N LYS A 152 -10.10 -20.72 19.56
CA LYS A 152 -11.42 -20.91 20.17
C LYS A 152 -11.47 -20.27 21.58
N GLY A 153 -12.38 -19.32 21.77
CA GLY A 153 -12.57 -18.61 23.05
C GLY A 153 -11.79 -17.30 23.22
N ASN A 154 -11.02 -16.83 22.23
CA ASN A 154 -10.34 -15.53 22.30
C ASN A 154 -10.67 -14.67 21.07
N ALA A 155 -11.52 -13.64 21.25
CA ALA A 155 -11.97 -12.77 20.17
C ALA A 155 -10.82 -12.09 19.43
N GLY A 156 -9.85 -11.49 20.13
CA GLY A 156 -8.72 -10.79 19.50
C GLY A 156 -7.82 -11.70 18.65
N LEU A 157 -7.75 -13.01 18.95
CA LEU A 157 -7.05 -13.97 18.10
C LEU A 157 -7.85 -14.32 16.84
N GLN A 158 -9.19 -14.35 16.92
CA GLN A 158 -10.04 -14.52 15.73
C GLN A 158 -9.96 -13.30 14.81
N GLU A 159 -9.91 -12.09 15.36
CA GLU A 159 -9.67 -10.84 14.60
C GLU A 159 -8.31 -10.87 13.87
N ALA A 160 -7.25 -11.35 14.54
CA ALA A 160 -5.93 -11.52 13.93
C ALA A 160 -5.94 -12.54 12.79
N ILE A 161 -6.68 -13.65 12.92
CA ILE A 161 -6.82 -14.64 11.84
C ILE A 161 -7.60 -14.07 10.65
N ALA A 162 -8.72 -13.39 10.92
CA ALA A 162 -9.55 -12.80 9.87
C ALA A 162 -8.81 -11.69 9.11
N THR A 163 -8.06 -10.83 9.79
CA THR A 163 -7.24 -9.80 9.13
C THR A 163 -6.12 -10.38 8.28
N VAL A 164 -5.33 -11.34 8.80
CA VAL A 164 -4.25 -11.99 8.02
C VAL A 164 -4.80 -12.77 6.82
N SER A 165 -5.89 -13.52 6.99
CA SER A 165 -6.47 -14.28 5.87
C SER A 165 -7.10 -13.37 4.81
N ALA A 166 -7.71 -12.24 5.19
CA ALA A 166 -8.23 -11.26 4.24
C ALA A 166 -7.11 -10.55 3.45
N ASP A 167 -6.00 -10.20 4.10
CA ASP A 167 -4.78 -9.65 3.46
C ASP A 167 -4.29 -10.61 2.35
N GLN A 168 -4.12 -11.89 2.69
CA GLN A 168 -3.68 -12.95 1.78
C GLN A 168 -4.68 -13.34 0.69
N LEU A 169 -5.98 -13.09 0.89
CA LEU A 169 -7.02 -13.26 -0.14
C LEU A 169 -7.00 -12.08 -1.12
N LEU A 170 -6.76 -10.86 -0.64
CA LEU A 170 -6.64 -9.67 -1.48
C LEU A 170 -5.39 -9.70 -2.36
N ASP A 171 -4.28 -10.26 -1.86
CA ASP A 171 -3.08 -10.50 -2.65
C ASP A 171 -3.29 -11.58 -3.75
N GLN A 172 -4.29 -12.46 -3.58
CA GLN A 172 -4.75 -13.39 -4.62
C GLN A 172 -5.83 -12.81 -5.55
N GLY A 173 -6.23 -11.54 -5.38
CA GLY A 173 -7.37 -10.94 -6.10
C GLY A 173 -8.75 -11.47 -5.69
N ARG A 174 -8.85 -12.31 -4.65
CA ARG A 174 -10.09 -12.92 -4.15
C ARG A 174 -10.86 -11.96 -3.23
N ALA A 175 -11.13 -10.76 -3.73
CA ALA A 175 -11.70 -9.66 -2.96
C ALA A 175 -13.08 -9.97 -2.34
N GLN A 176 -13.93 -10.74 -3.04
CA GLN A 176 -15.24 -11.14 -2.55
C GLN A 176 -15.16 -12.02 -1.29
N GLU A 177 -14.19 -12.94 -1.25
CA GLU A 177 -13.95 -13.81 -0.10
C GLU A 177 -13.30 -13.03 1.05
N ALA A 178 -12.41 -12.09 0.76
CA ALA A 178 -11.86 -11.18 1.74
C ALA A 178 -12.97 -10.35 2.43
N LEU A 179 -13.97 -9.84 1.68
CA LEU A 179 -15.12 -9.16 2.27
C LEU A 179 -15.92 -10.08 3.21
N ALA A 180 -16.16 -11.34 2.83
CA ALA A 180 -16.88 -12.30 3.67
C ALA A 180 -16.13 -12.58 4.99
N VAL A 181 -14.80 -12.69 4.94
CA VAL A 181 -13.94 -12.87 6.13
C VAL A 181 -13.89 -11.61 7.00
N LEU A 182 -13.92 -10.41 6.40
CA LEU A 182 -13.88 -9.14 7.12
C LEU A 182 -15.26 -8.69 7.66
N ALA A 183 -16.38 -9.22 7.16
CA ALA A 183 -17.72 -8.80 7.54
C ALA A 183 -17.99 -8.87 9.06
N PRO A 184 -17.65 -9.97 9.79
CA PRO A 184 -17.84 -10.02 11.25
C PRO A 184 -17.01 -8.98 12.03
N LEU A 185 -15.94 -8.45 11.43
CA LEU A 185 -15.09 -7.42 12.03
C LEU A 185 -15.65 -6.00 11.88
N GLN A 186 -16.75 -5.82 11.14
CA GLN A 186 -17.39 -4.50 10.96
C GLN A 186 -18.28 -4.14 12.15
N ASP A 187 -18.95 -5.14 12.74
CA ASP A 187 -19.85 -4.97 13.89
C ASP A 187 -19.11 -5.00 15.24
N GLY A 188 -17.90 -5.57 15.27
CA GLY A 188 -16.97 -5.47 16.39
C GLY A 188 -16.44 -4.05 16.55
N GLY A 189 -16.81 -3.37 17.65
CA GLY A 189 -16.60 -1.94 17.81
C GLY A 189 -15.14 -1.44 17.86
N VAL A 190 -14.99 -0.14 17.60
CA VAL A 190 -13.83 0.73 17.95
C VAL A 190 -12.43 0.23 17.53
N ARG A 191 -12.00 0.71 16.35
CA ARG A 191 -10.60 1.00 15.93
C ARG A 191 -9.70 -0.16 15.44
N HIS A 192 -10.13 -0.88 14.42
CA HIS A 192 -9.17 -1.53 13.48
C HIS A 192 -8.97 -0.72 12.20
N LEU A 193 -7.99 0.18 12.24
CA LEU A 193 -7.61 1.03 11.10
C LEU A 193 -7.14 0.20 9.90
N HIS A 194 -6.45 -0.90 10.16
CA HIS A 194 -5.99 -1.84 9.15
C HIS A 194 -7.16 -2.59 8.51
N THR A 195 -8.11 -3.11 9.29
CA THR A 195 -9.36 -3.70 8.78
C THR A 195 -10.11 -2.75 7.85
N MET A 196 -10.21 -1.46 8.19
CA MET A 196 -10.82 -0.46 7.28
C MET A 196 -10.03 -0.27 5.97
N ARG A 197 -8.69 -0.36 5.99
CA ARG A 197 -7.85 -0.32 4.77
C ARG A 197 -8.02 -1.59 3.93
N LEU A 198 -8.10 -2.76 4.55
CA LEU A 198 -8.37 -4.03 3.86
C LEU A 198 -9.77 -4.01 3.22
N LEU A 199 -10.79 -3.53 3.94
CA LEU A 199 -12.13 -3.31 3.38
C LEU A 199 -12.09 -2.33 2.21
N LEU A 200 -11.40 -1.19 2.34
CA LEU A 200 -11.26 -0.22 1.24
C LEU A 200 -10.60 -0.88 0.01
N ARG A 201 -9.54 -1.67 0.19
CA ARG A 201 -8.86 -2.42 -0.89
C ARG A 201 -9.78 -3.45 -1.54
N ALA A 202 -10.59 -4.15 -0.75
CA ALA A 202 -11.54 -5.16 -1.22
C ALA A 202 -12.72 -4.54 -2.00
N GLU A 203 -13.36 -3.52 -1.44
CA GLU A 203 -14.47 -2.80 -2.09
C GLU A 203 -14.01 -2.07 -3.36
N ALA A 204 -12.76 -1.58 -3.39
CA ALA A 204 -12.15 -0.98 -4.58
C ALA A 204 -11.91 -2.01 -5.69
N ALA A 205 -11.39 -3.20 -5.34
CA ALA A 205 -11.19 -4.30 -6.31
C ALA A 205 -12.51 -4.81 -6.91
N LEU A 206 -13.64 -4.64 -6.21
CA LEU A 206 -14.98 -5.01 -6.66
C LEU A 206 -15.76 -3.86 -7.30
N ASN A 207 -15.17 -2.67 -7.45
CA ASN A 207 -15.81 -1.46 -7.97
C ASN A 207 -17.08 -1.03 -7.19
N HIS A 208 -17.17 -1.32 -5.89
CA HIS A 208 -18.29 -0.88 -5.04
C HIS A 208 -18.14 0.58 -4.62
N HIS A 209 -18.30 1.50 -5.57
CA HIS A 209 -17.93 2.91 -5.44
C HIS A 209 -18.56 3.64 -4.23
N ASP A 210 -19.80 3.32 -3.82
CA ASP A 210 -20.41 3.88 -2.60
C ASP A 210 -19.66 3.50 -1.32
N ARG A 211 -19.23 2.24 -1.20
CA ARG A 211 -18.44 1.75 -0.07
C ARG A 211 -17.04 2.35 -0.09
N VAL A 212 -16.40 2.41 -1.26
CA VAL A 212 -15.08 3.03 -1.44
C VAL A 212 -15.08 4.50 -1.00
N PHE A 213 -16.06 5.29 -1.47
CA PHE A 213 -16.17 6.71 -1.13
C PHE A 213 -16.36 6.93 0.38
N THR A 214 -17.27 6.18 1.01
CA THR A 214 -17.55 6.30 2.45
C THR A 214 -16.37 5.86 3.32
N LEU A 215 -15.69 4.77 2.96
CA LEU A 215 -14.49 4.29 3.64
C LEU A 215 -13.31 5.26 3.46
N ALA A 216 -13.04 5.76 2.26
CA ALA A 216 -11.96 6.72 1.99
C ALA A 216 -12.15 8.03 2.78
N ARG A 217 -13.38 8.60 2.77
CA ARG A 217 -13.74 9.79 3.57
C ARG A 217 -13.63 9.53 5.07
N GLY A 218 -13.95 8.32 5.54
CA GLY A 218 -13.77 7.89 6.94
C GLY A 218 -12.30 7.74 7.36
N LEU A 219 -11.46 7.20 6.48
CA LEU A 219 -10.02 7.02 6.69
C LEU A 219 -9.27 8.36 6.65
N LEU A 220 -9.62 9.25 5.71
CA LEU A 220 -9.06 10.61 5.63
C LEU A 220 -9.30 11.40 6.92
N ARG A 221 -10.53 11.38 7.46
CA ARG A 221 -10.88 12.03 8.74
C ARG A 221 -10.06 11.51 9.93
N ARG A 222 -9.50 10.31 9.84
CA ARG A 222 -8.69 9.64 10.89
C ARG A 222 -7.18 9.73 10.61
N ASN A 223 -6.74 10.51 9.61
CA ASN A 223 -5.36 10.56 9.11
C ASN A 223 -4.79 9.17 8.78
N ALA A 224 -5.65 8.29 8.27
CA ALA A 224 -5.36 6.88 8.04
C ALA A 224 -4.97 6.54 6.59
N LEU A 225 -5.13 7.50 5.69
CA LEU A 225 -4.65 7.48 4.31
C LEU A 225 -3.85 8.75 4.06
N SER A 226 -2.96 8.74 3.06
CA SER A 226 -2.36 9.98 2.60
C SER A 226 -3.42 10.90 1.98
N LYS A 227 -3.25 12.22 2.09
CA LYS A 227 -4.25 13.17 1.55
C LYS A 227 -4.44 13.04 0.03
N THR A 228 -3.36 12.73 -0.68
CA THR A 228 -3.32 12.54 -2.14
C THR A 228 -4.04 11.28 -2.59
N GLU A 229 -3.74 10.14 -1.96
CA GLU A 229 -4.41 8.85 -2.21
C GLU A 229 -5.90 8.91 -1.84
N ALA A 230 -6.23 9.55 -0.72
CA ALA A 230 -7.62 9.76 -0.33
C ALA A 230 -8.36 10.65 -1.33
N ALA A 231 -7.75 11.74 -1.80
CA ALA A 231 -8.33 12.59 -2.82
C ALA A 231 -8.58 11.82 -4.12
N HIS A 232 -7.61 11.01 -4.60
CA HIS A 232 -7.77 10.19 -5.80
C HIS A 232 -8.91 9.16 -5.67
N LEU A 233 -9.01 8.45 -4.54
CA LEU A 233 -10.08 7.49 -4.29
C LEU A 233 -11.45 8.15 -4.10
N ILE A 234 -11.50 9.33 -3.47
CA ILE A 234 -12.72 10.12 -3.32
C ILE A 234 -13.18 10.65 -4.68
N ASP A 235 -12.26 11.14 -5.52
CA ASP A 235 -12.55 11.67 -6.85
C ASP A 235 -13.09 10.58 -7.78
N SER A 236 -12.32 9.51 -7.99
CA SER A 236 -12.70 8.38 -8.84
C SER A 236 -14.01 7.70 -8.39
N ALA A 237 -14.15 7.38 -7.10
CA ALA A 237 -15.37 6.77 -6.59
C ALA A 237 -16.56 7.75 -6.56
N GLY A 238 -16.35 9.02 -6.21
CA GLY A 238 -17.40 10.05 -6.21
C GLY A 238 -17.95 10.31 -7.61
N ALA A 239 -17.07 10.38 -8.62
CA ALA A 239 -17.44 10.52 -10.01
C ALA A 239 -18.23 9.29 -10.52
N ALA A 240 -17.78 8.08 -10.17
CA ALA A 240 -18.46 6.85 -10.55
C ALA A 240 -19.87 6.75 -9.93
N ARG A 241 -20.03 7.08 -8.63
CA ARG A 241 -21.34 7.18 -7.95
C ARG A 241 -22.27 8.15 -8.66
N LEU A 242 -21.74 9.33 -9.04
CA LEU A 242 -22.52 10.37 -9.70
C LEU A 242 -22.94 9.94 -11.12
N ARG A 243 -22.03 9.33 -11.89
CA ARG A 243 -22.32 8.76 -13.22
C ARG A 243 -23.38 7.66 -13.16
N ALA A 244 -23.26 6.71 -12.21
CA ALA A 244 -24.25 5.64 -12.02
C ALA A 244 -25.64 6.20 -11.64
N SER A 245 -25.68 7.19 -10.76
CA SER A 245 -26.93 7.84 -10.36
C SER A 245 -27.56 8.66 -11.49
N ALA A 246 -26.77 9.33 -12.33
CA ALA A 246 -27.25 10.06 -13.50
C ALA A 246 -27.76 9.11 -14.61
N ALA A 247 -27.05 8.01 -14.85
CA ALA A 247 -27.44 6.97 -15.82
C ALA A 247 -28.79 6.30 -15.48
N SER A 248 -29.24 6.39 -14.22
CA SER A 248 -30.53 5.86 -13.77
C SER A 248 -31.74 6.70 -14.25
N GLY A 249 -31.52 7.83 -14.95
CA GLY A 249 -32.60 8.65 -15.52
C GLY A 249 -33.49 9.37 -14.49
N THR A 250 -33.08 9.38 -13.23
CA THR A 250 -33.80 10.04 -12.12
C THR A 250 -32.96 11.14 -11.50
N ASP A 251 -33.61 12.10 -10.86
CA ASP A 251 -32.95 13.24 -10.18
C ASP A 251 -32.14 12.85 -8.93
N ALA A 252 -31.97 11.55 -8.66
CA ALA A 252 -31.17 11.01 -7.55
C ALA A 252 -29.72 11.55 -7.56
N TRP A 253 -29.16 11.84 -8.73
CA TRP A 253 -27.81 12.39 -8.86
C TRP A 253 -27.68 13.76 -8.16
N ARG A 254 -28.75 14.56 -8.09
CA ARG A 254 -28.76 15.84 -7.34
C ARG A 254 -28.65 15.61 -5.83
N ALA A 255 -29.09 14.46 -5.31
CA ALA A 255 -28.88 14.10 -3.91
C ALA A 255 -27.41 13.71 -3.65
N VAL A 256 -26.80 12.93 -4.54
CA VAL A 256 -25.36 12.60 -4.50
C VAL A 256 -24.52 13.89 -4.56
N TRP A 257 -24.84 14.80 -5.49
CA TRP A 257 -24.15 16.10 -5.61
C TRP A 257 -24.23 16.95 -4.33
N LYS A 258 -25.35 16.90 -3.61
CA LYS A 258 -25.56 17.62 -2.35
C LYS A 258 -24.74 17.06 -1.18
N ASP A 259 -24.48 15.75 -1.12
CA ASP A 259 -23.63 15.10 -0.09
C ASP A 259 -22.13 15.43 -0.23
N LEU A 260 -21.68 15.71 -1.46
CA LEU A 260 -20.32 16.17 -1.73
C LEU A 260 -20.06 17.54 -1.10
N LYS A 261 -18.91 17.68 -0.42
CA LYS A 261 -18.43 18.98 0.11
C LYS A 261 -17.95 19.91 -1.00
N SER A 262 -17.77 21.19 -0.68
CA SER A 262 -17.09 22.19 -1.55
C SER A 262 -15.81 21.65 -2.17
N ASP A 263 -14.91 21.15 -1.33
CA ASP A 263 -13.55 20.74 -1.70
C ASP A 263 -13.55 19.42 -2.49
N GLU A 264 -14.59 18.60 -2.27
CA GLU A 264 -14.81 17.34 -2.99
C GLU A 264 -15.39 17.62 -4.39
N ARG A 265 -16.25 18.65 -4.54
CA ARG A 265 -16.83 19.08 -5.83
C ARG A 265 -15.81 19.72 -6.78
N THR A 266 -14.69 20.22 -6.28
CA THR A 266 -13.61 20.77 -7.11
C THR A 266 -12.64 19.72 -7.66
N LEU A 267 -12.74 18.46 -7.22
CA LEU A 267 -11.88 17.38 -7.70
C LEU A 267 -12.17 17.05 -9.19
N PRO A 268 -11.17 16.71 -10.03
CA PRO A 268 -11.34 16.65 -11.48
C PRO A 268 -12.42 15.70 -12.00
N GLU A 269 -12.41 14.42 -11.61
CA GLU A 269 -13.37 13.44 -12.11
C GLU A 269 -14.79 13.75 -11.62
N ILE A 270 -14.94 14.21 -10.37
CA ILE A 270 -16.22 14.65 -9.80
C ILE A 270 -16.75 15.89 -10.54
N ALA A 271 -15.91 16.88 -10.79
CA ALA A 271 -16.31 18.11 -11.48
C ALA A 271 -16.72 17.82 -12.94
N LEU A 272 -16.02 16.91 -13.62
CA LEU A 272 -16.40 16.40 -14.94
C LEU A 272 -17.74 15.67 -14.91
N ALA A 273 -17.91 14.70 -14.01
CA ALA A 273 -19.15 13.95 -13.87
C ALA A 273 -20.34 14.87 -13.53
N GLY A 274 -20.13 15.85 -12.64
CA GLY A 274 -21.11 16.87 -12.28
C GLY A 274 -21.50 17.74 -13.47
N ALA A 275 -20.53 18.29 -14.18
CA ALA A 275 -20.79 19.08 -15.39
C ALA A 275 -21.61 18.30 -16.43
N THR A 276 -21.25 17.05 -16.70
CA THR A 276 -22.02 16.21 -17.64
C THR A 276 -23.44 15.90 -17.16
N ALA A 277 -23.67 15.78 -15.85
CA ALA A 277 -25.00 15.58 -15.29
C ALA A 277 -25.87 16.84 -15.37
N PHE A 278 -25.29 18.03 -15.12
CA PHE A 278 -25.98 19.31 -15.30
C PHE A 278 -26.27 19.61 -16.79
N GLU A 279 -25.35 19.28 -17.70
CA GLU A 279 -25.59 19.41 -19.15
C GLU A 279 -26.71 18.48 -19.62
N ALA A 280 -26.71 17.20 -19.21
CA ALA A 280 -27.78 16.25 -19.51
C ALA A 280 -29.15 16.64 -18.92
N ALA A 281 -29.16 17.41 -17.83
CA ALA A 281 -30.37 17.94 -17.20
C ALA A 281 -30.87 19.27 -17.83
N GLY A 282 -30.19 19.82 -18.84
CA GLY A 282 -30.54 21.10 -19.44
C GLY A 282 -30.14 22.33 -18.61
N GLU A 283 -29.20 22.19 -17.67
CA GLU A 283 -28.71 23.25 -16.78
C GLU A 283 -27.24 23.65 -17.10
N PRO A 284 -26.86 23.99 -18.35
CA PRO A 284 -25.45 24.13 -18.72
C PRO A 284 -24.77 25.36 -18.08
N ALA A 285 -25.56 26.32 -17.58
CA ALA A 285 -25.06 27.45 -16.79
C ALA A 285 -24.51 27.03 -15.41
N GLU A 286 -25.04 25.95 -14.81
CA GLU A 286 -24.50 25.34 -13.59
C GLU A 286 -23.29 24.46 -13.91
N ALA A 287 -23.32 23.69 -15.01
CA ALA A 287 -22.14 22.97 -15.49
C ALA A 287 -20.93 23.90 -15.68
N ALA A 288 -21.14 25.07 -16.27
CA ALA A 288 -20.13 26.12 -16.38
C ALA A 288 -19.59 26.57 -15.01
N ARG A 289 -20.45 26.74 -14.00
CA ARG A 289 -20.05 27.15 -12.64
C ARG A 289 -19.23 26.08 -11.93
N VAL A 290 -19.56 24.80 -12.10
CA VAL A 290 -18.80 23.67 -11.53
C VAL A 290 -17.38 23.64 -12.10
N LEU A 291 -17.25 23.73 -13.42
CA LEU A 291 -15.95 23.76 -14.09
C LEU A 291 -15.16 25.04 -13.77
N GLU A 292 -15.82 26.20 -13.71
CA GLU A 292 -15.21 27.48 -13.28
C GLU A 292 -14.61 27.43 -11.87
N ALA A 293 -15.18 26.61 -10.97
CA ALA A 293 -14.66 26.40 -9.62
C ALA A 293 -13.50 25.38 -9.58
N ALA A 294 -13.55 24.33 -10.41
CA ALA A 294 -12.55 23.25 -10.42
C ALA A 294 -11.24 23.65 -11.11
N VAL A 295 -11.30 24.24 -12.31
CA VAL A 295 -10.12 24.55 -13.16
C VAL A 295 -9.04 25.38 -12.44
N PRO A 296 -9.35 26.41 -11.62
CA PRO A 296 -8.34 27.17 -10.90
C PRO A 296 -7.62 26.40 -9.78
N VAL A 297 -8.25 25.34 -9.24
CA VAL A 297 -7.72 24.54 -8.12
C VAL A 297 -6.95 23.34 -8.65
N HIS A 298 -7.56 22.60 -9.58
CA HIS A 298 -7.00 21.44 -10.24
C HIS A 298 -7.03 21.66 -11.76
N PHE A 299 -5.95 22.22 -12.30
CA PHE A 299 -5.84 22.44 -13.73
C PHE A 299 -5.53 21.11 -14.43
N THR A 300 -6.50 20.59 -15.19
CA THR A 300 -6.39 19.32 -15.93
C THR A 300 -6.92 19.52 -17.36
N PRO A 301 -6.23 19.01 -18.41
CA PRO A 301 -6.68 19.16 -19.80
C PRO A 301 -8.13 18.74 -20.05
N SER A 302 -8.58 17.66 -19.40
CA SER A 302 -9.95 17.14 -19.52
C SER A 302 -11.02 18.13 -19.01
N LEU A 303 -10.77 18.83 -17.90
CA LEU A 303 -11.65 19.89 -17.36
C LEU A 303 -11.76 21.08 -18.32
N VAL A 304 -10.62 21.48 -18.90
CA VAL A 304 -10.54 22.63 -19.80
C VAL A 304 -11.18 22.31 -21.16
N ALA A 305 -10.99 21.09 -21.67
CA ALA A 305 -11.69 20.57 -22.84
C ALA A 305 -13.20 20.41 -22.59
N ALA A 306 -13.63 20.04 -21.38
CA ALA A 306 -15.04 20.03 -21.00
C ALA A 306 -15.62 21.44 -20.94
N TYR A 307 -14.89 22.41 -20.40
CA TYR A 307 -15.34 23.79 -20.31
C TYR A 307 -15.52 24.44 -21.69
N ALA A 308 -14.73 24.04 -22.68
CA ALA A 308 -14.87 24.49 -24.06
C ALA A 308 -16.10 23.92 -24.79
N ARG A 309 -16.69 22.83 -24.31
CA ARG A 309 -17.98 22.33 -24.82
C ARG A 309 -19.10 23.17 -24.21
N CYS A 310 -19.71 24.03 -25.02
CA CYS A 310 -20.86 24.82 -24.64
C CYS A 310 -21.65 25.30 -25.86
N ASP A 311 -22.91 25.65 -25.64
CA ASP A 311 -23.73 26.36 -26.62
C ASP A 311 -23.20 27.78 -26.86
N ALA A 312 -23.50 28.34 -28.03
CA ALA A 312 -23.05 29.67 -28.46
C ALA A 312 -23.41 30.77 -27.43
N ASP A 313 -24.60 30.68 -26.82
CA ASP A 313 -25.12 31.66 -25.83
C ASP A 313 -24.21 31.83 -24.59
N GLN A 314 -23.43 30.81 -24.24
CA GLN A 314 -22.55 30.82 -23.08
C GLN A 314 -21.12 31.28 -23.40
N VAL A 315 -20.74 31.29 -24.68
CA VAL A 315 -19.36 31.55 -25.12
C VAL A 315 -18.83 32.89 -24.60
N PRO A 316 -19.53 34.04 -24.68
CA PRO A 316 -18.96 35.32 -24.25
C PRO A 316 -18.55 35.33 -22.77
N ARG A 317 -19.36 34.70 -21.90
CA ARG A 317 -19.03 34.54 -20.47
C ARG A 317 -17.87 33.56 -20.27
N ARG A 318 -17.91 32.39 -20.92
CA ARG A 318 -16.88 31.36 -20.73
C ARG A 318 -15.51 31.82 -21.26
N LEU A 319 -15.48 32.51 -22.39
CA LEU A 319 -14.28 33.08 -22.99
C LEU A 319 -13.59 34.08 -22.05
N ALA A 320 -14.32 35.07 -21.52
CA ALA A 320 -13.75 36.06 -20.61
C ALA A 320 -13.15 35.45 -19.32
N LYS A 321 -13.69 34.32 -18.84
CA LYS A 321 -13.12 33.57 -17.72
C LYS A 321 -11.86 32.80 -18.11
N ALA A 322 -11.89 32.11 -19.25
CA ALA A 322 -10.75 31.35 -19.75
C ALA A 322 -9.55 32.24 -20.15
N GLU A 323 -9.79 33.45 -20.67
CA GLU A 323 -8.73 34.45 -20.90
C GLU A 323 -8.06 34.89 -19.58
N GLY A 324 -8.84 35.02 -18.49
CA GLY A 324 -8.31 35.24 -17.14
C GLY A 324 -7.45 34.07 -16.62
N TRP A 325 -7.67 32.84 -17.09
CA TRP A 325 -6.78 31.71 -16.83
C TRP A 325 -5.52 31.78 -17.70
N LEU A 326 -5.64 32.19 -18.97
CA LEU A 326 -4.52 32.31 -19.91
C LEU A 326 -3.48 33.34 -19.44
N GLN A 327 -3.90 34.43 -18.78
CA GLN A 327 -2.99 35.39 -18.15
C GLN A 327 -2.06 34.75 -17.11
N LYS A 328 -2.52 33.71 -16.41
CA LYS A 328 -1.72 32.94 -15.43
C LYS A 328 -0.93 31.80 -16.07
N ARG A 329 -1.37 31.33 -17.24
CA ARG A 329 -0.89 30.12 -17.94
C ARG A 329 -0.71 30.38 -19.45
N PRO A 330 0.21 31.28 -19.86
CA PRO A 330 0.30 31.74 -21.24
C PRO A 330 0.90 30.73 -22.24
N ALA A 331 1.48 29.63 -21.76
CA ALA A 331 2.13 28.60 -22.59
C ALA A 331 1.38 27.24 -22.60
N ASP A 332 0.26 27.12 -21.89
CA ASP A 332 -0.48 25.85 -21.81
C ASP A 332 -1.29 25.62 -23.10
N ALA A 333 -0.80 24.70 -23.94
CA ALA A 333 -1.41 24.36 -25.24
C ALA A 333 -2.88 23.92 -25.09
N ASP A 334 -3.22 23.12 -24.08
CA ASP A 334 -4.60 22.66 -23.83
C ASP A 334 -5.58 23.81 -23.57
N LEU A 335 -5.11 24.89 -22.91
CA LEU A 335 -5.92 26.09 -22.66
C LEU A 335 -6.10 26.93 -23.93
N LEU A 336 -5.06 27.03 -24.75
CA LEU A 336 -5.12 27.70 -26.05
C LEU A 336 -6.04 26.96 -27.03
N ALA A 337 -5.99 25.62 -27.06
CA ALA A 337 -6.89 24.80 -27.86
C ALA A 337 -8.36 24.96 -27.41
N ALA A 338 -8.62 24.96 -26.10
CA ALA A 338 -9.95 25.19 -25.53
C ALA A 338 -10.49 26.61 -25.79
N LEU A 339 -9.65 27.64 -25.70
CA LEU A 339 -9.99 29.01 -26.11
C LEU A 339 -10.31 29.08 -27.60
N GLY A 340 -9.52 28.42 -28.44
CA GLY A 340 -9.80 28.27 -29.86
C GLY A 340 -11.16 27.65 -30.13
N MET A 341 -11.48 26.54 -29.46
CA MET A 341 -12.79 25.87 -29.55
C MET A 341 -13.95 26.75 -29.07
N LEU A 342 -13.79 27.50 -27.96
CA LEU A 342 -14.78 28.49 -27.52
C LEU A 342 -14.99 29.58 -28.59
N CYS A 343 -13.93 30.11 -29.17
CA CYS A 343 -14.03 31.07 -30.27
C CYS A 343 -14.73 30.48 -31.51
N LEU A 344 -14.53 29.20 -31.84
CA LEU A 344 -15.26 28.52 -32.92
C LEU A 344 -16.77 28.43 -32.61
N ASN A 345 -17.13 28.00 -31.40
CA ASN A 345 -18.53 27.91 -30.96
C ASN A 345 -19.23 29.30 -30.97
N GLY A 346 -18.48 30.38 -30.70
CA GLY A 346 -18.94 31.76 -30.78
C GLY A 346 -18.76 32.45 -32.14
N GLN A 347 -18.33 31.73 -33.18
CA GLN A 347 -18.08 32.26 -34.54
C GLN A 347 -17.04 33.41 -34.61
N LEU A 348 -16.12 33.46 -33.64
CA LEU A 348 -15.02 34.43 -33.54
C LEU A 348 -13.78 33.96 -34.34
N TRP A 349 -13.98 33.73 -35.63
CA TRP A 349 -13.05 33.01 -36.53
C TRP A 349 -11.58 33.48 -36.44
N GLY A 350 -11.32 34.79 -36.52
CA GLY A 350 -9.96 35.34 -36.48
C GLY A 350 -9.28 35.27 -35.11
N GLN A 351 -10.03 35.12 -34.02
CA GLN A 351 -9.47 34.83 -32.69
C GLN A 351 -9.20 33.34 -32.54
N ALA A 352 -10.11 32.48 -33.04
CA ALA A 352 -9.92 31.03 -33.07
C ALA A 352 -8.63 30.66 -33.81
N GLU A 353 -8.41 31.21 -35.02
CA GLU A 353 -7.19 30.97 -35.81
C GLU A 353 -5.93 31.28 -34.98
N ARG A 354 -5.88 32.45 -34.34
CA ARG A 354 -4.73 32.89 -33.54
C ARG A 354 -4.48 32.01 -32.31
N TYR A 355 -5.52 31.63 -31.57
CA TYR A 355 -5.36 30.78 -30.39
C TYR A 355 -4.94 29.35 -30.78
N LEU A 356 -5.52 28.78 -31.83
CA LEU A 356 -5.19 27.43 -32.32
C LEU A 356 -3.77 27.36 -32.93
N GLN A 357 -3.38 28.33 -33.77
CA GLN A 357 -2.01 28.41 -34.32
C GLN A 357 -0.98 28.56 -33.20
N ARG A 358 -1.27 29.37 -32.17
CA ARG A 358 -0.40 29.50 -31.00
C ARG A 358 -0.31 28.21 -30.18
N SER A 359 -1.40 27.45 -30.06
CA SER A 359 -1.38 26.11 -29.43
C SER A 359 -0.43 25.16 -30.17
N LEU A 360 -0.56 25.08 -31.51
CA LEU A 360 0.33 24.26 -32.34
C LEU A 360 1.81 24.66 -32.26
N GLY A 361 2.11 25.94 -32.01
CA GLY A 361 3.46 26.42 -31.76
C GLY A 361 4.10 25.85 -30.48
N PHE A 362 3.30 25.35 -29.53
CA PHE A 362 3.79 24.68 -28.32
C PHE A 362 3.71 23.16 -28.39
N ARG A 363 2.62 22.61 -28.95
CA ARG A 363 2.42 21.15 -29.08
C ARG A 363 1.70 20.83 -30.38
N ASN A 364 2.34 20.02 -31.23
CA ASN A 364 1.68 19.42 -32.38
C ASN A 364 0.62 18.42 -31.87
N ASP A 365 -0.65 18.71 -32.12
CA ASP A 365 -1.80 18.01 -31.57
C ASP A 365 -2.86 17.79 -32.66
N SER A 366 -3.29 16.54 -32.85
CA SER A 366 -4.20 16.15 -33.93
C SER A 366 -5.57 16.82 -33.80
N HIS A 367 -6.09 16.96 -32.58
CA HIS A 367 -7.34 17.64 -32.30
C HIS A 367 -7.26 19.13 -32.66
N THR A 368 -6.20 19.83 -32.25
CA THR A 368 -5.96 21.24 -32.62
C THR A 368 -5.82 21.43 -34.13
N HIS A 369 -5.18 20.48 -34.84
CA HIS A 369 -5.14 20.48 -36.31
C HIS A 369 -6.54 20.29 -36.95
N ALA A 370 -7.36 19.38 -36.44
CA ALA A 370 -8.74 19.17 -36.90
C ALA A 370 -9.63 20.41 -36.69
N LEU A 371 -9.46 21.12 -35.57
CA LEU A 371 -10.15 22.40 -35.32
C LEU A 371 -9.77 23.49 -36.34
N LEU A 372 -8.50 23.57 -36.73
CA LEU A 372 -8.07 24.48 -37.81
C LEU A 372 -8.57 24.03 -39.20
N GLY A 373 -8.62 22.72 -39.47
CA GLY A 373 -9.24 22.20 -40.69
C GLY A 373 -10.69 22.65 -40.83
N SER A 374 -11.49 22.38 -39.81
CA SER A 374 -12.90 22.80 -39.71
C SER A 374 -13.08 24.32 -39.78
N LEU A 375 -12.18 25.11 -39.17
CA LEU A 375 -12.17 26.56 -39.30
C LEU A 375 -11.96 27.01 -40.76
N TYR A 376 -10.98 26.43 -41.46
CA TYR A 376 -10.67 26.81 -42.84
C TYR A 376 -11.74 26.34 -43.84
N ASP A 377 -12.42 25.22 -43.58
CA ASP A 377 -13.61 24.80 -44.33
C ASP A 377 -14.75 25.85 -44.19
N ARG A 378 -14.95 26.42 -43.00
CA ARG A 378 -15.95 27.49 -42.75
C ARG A 378 -15.55 28.85 -43.33
N LEU A 379 -14.27 29.06 -43.58
CA LEU A 379 -13.70 30.30 -44.16
C LEU A 379 -13.47 30.21 -45.68
N ASP A 380 -13.96 29.15 -46.35
CA ASP A 380 -13.79 28.90 -47.79
C ASP A 380 -12.30 28.88 -48.21
N ARG A 381 -11.43 28.29 -47.38
CA ARG A 381 -9.98 28.09 -47.61
C ARG A 381 -9.65 26.60 -47.75
N PRO A 382 -10.16 25.90 -48.78
CA PRO A 382 -10.08 24.43 -48.87
C PRO A 382 -8.65 23.89 -48.94
N ALA A 383 -7.71 24.62 -49.56
CA ALA A 383 -6.31 24.20 -49.62
C ALA A 383 -5.63 24.14 -48.23
N ASP A 384 -5.90 25.14 -47.39
CA ASP A 384 -5.42 25.18 -46.01
C ASP A 384 -6.14 24.14 -45.15
N ALA A 385 -7.46 23.98 -45.33
CA ALA A 385 -8.24 22.96 -44.64
C ALA A 385 -7.71 21.55 -44.90
N VAL A 386 -7.53 21.16 -46.17
CA VAL A 386 -6.99 19.84 -46.57
C VAL A 386 -5.59 19.61 -45.98
N ARG A 387 -4.73 20.64 -45.95
CA ARG A 387 -3.42 20.55 -45.30
C ARG A 387 -3.57 20.27 -43.80
N HIS A 388 -4.43 21.00 -43.09
CA HIS A 388 -4.65 20.78 -41.66
C HIS A 388 -5.30 19.43 -41.34
N TRP A 389 -6.22 18.95 -42.19
CA TRP A 389 -6.78 17.60 -42.08
C TRP A 389 -5.72 16.49 -42.28
N ARG A 390 -4.82 16.63 -43.26
CA ARG A 390 -3.67 15.71 -43.45
C ARG A 390 -2.70 15.73 -42.26
N LEU A 391 -2.46 16.91 -41.68
CA LEU A 391 -1.62 17.03 -40.47
C LEU A 391 -2.31 16.44 -39.23
N ALA A 392 -3.64 16.57 -39.11
CA ALA A 392 -4.40 15.92 -38.04
C ALA A 392 -4.28 14.39 -38.09
N THR A 393 -4.40 13.79 -39.28
CA THR A 393 -4.25 12.32 -39.43
C THR A 393 -2.80 11.88 -39.20
N ALA A 394 -1.81 12.58 -39.75
CA ALA A 394 -0.39 12.29 -39.53
C ALA A 394 0.08 12.47 -38.07
N ALA A 395 -0.52 13.41 -37.33
CA ALA A 395 -0.25 13.58 -35.90
C ALA A 395 -0.93 12.52 -35.03
N SER A 396 -1.99 11.87 -35.53
CA SER A 396 -2.72 10.81 -34.82
C SER A 396 -2.24 9.39 -35.17
N MET A 397 -1.68 9.19 -36.37
CA MET A 397 -1.25 7.90 -36.88
C MET A 397 0.14 8.00 -37.51
N ALA A 398 1.05 7.13 -37.07
CA ALA A 398 2.35 6.94 -37.70
C ALA A 398 2.18 6.26 -39.07
N LEU A 399 1.97 7.07 -40.11
CA LEU A 399 1.98 6.61 -41.49
C LEU A 399 3.43 6.28 -41.90
N PRO A 400 3.66 5.21 -42.68
CA PRO A 400 5.00 4.94 -43.22
C PRO A 400 5.43 6.08 -44.14
N VAL A 401 6.62 6.62 -43.92
CA VAL A 401 7.22 7.61 -44.80
C VAL A 401 7.54 6.93 -46.12
N LEU A 402 6.72 7.16 -47.14
CA LEU A 402 6.98 6.69 -48.49
C LEU A 402 8.24 7.38 -49.01
N ALA A 403 9.14 6.61 -49.62
CA ALA A 403 10.46 7.10 -50.04
C ALA A 403 10.40 8.20 -51.13
N VAL A 404 9.24 8.37 -51.78
CA VAL A 404 8.98 9.39 -52.78
C VAL A 404 7.59 9.97 -52.54
N ASP A 405 7.52 11.28 -52.25
CA ASP A 405 6.27 12.02 -52.06
C ASP A 405 5.72 12.56 -53.41
N GLN A 406 5.91 11.79 -54.48
CA GLN A 406 5.41 12.09 -55.82
C GLN A 406 4.08 11.38 -56.04
N ALA A 407 3.18 12.05 -56.76
CA ALA A 407 2.00 11.37 -57.30
C ALA A 407 2.47 10.18 -58.14
N LEU A 408 1.90 8.99 -57.89
CA LEU A 408 2.15 7.83 -58.73
C LEU A 408 1.87 8.20 -60.20
N PRO A 409 2.73 7.82 -61.15
CA PRO A 409 2.43 8.00 -62.55
C PRO A 409 1.09 7.33 -62.88
N ALA A 410 0.37 7.87 -63.87
CA ALA A 410 -0.85 7.22 -64.34
C ALA A 410 -0.53 5.76 -64.68
N ALA A 411 -1.31 4.83 -64.13
CA ALA A 411 -1.04 3.41 -64.32
C ALA A 411 -1.09 3.06 -65.80
N GLU A 412 -0.05 2.39 -66.31
CA GLU A 412 0.00 1.89 -67.68
C GLU A 412 -0.98 0.72 -67.82
N THR A 413 -2.25 1.02 -68.13
CA THR A 413 -3.32 0.02 -68.27
C THR A 413 -3.12 -0.91 -69.48
N SER A 414 -2.26 -0.53 -70.43
CA SER A 414 -1.97 -1.30 -71.65
C SER A 414 -1.30 -2.66 -71.41
N ALA A 415 -0.79 -2.91 -70.19
CA ALA A 415 -0.21 -4.19 -69.78
C ALA A 415 -1.09 -4.97 -68.79
N ASP A 416 -2.28 -4.47 -68.46
CA ASP A 416 -3.23 -5.18 -67.61
C ASP A 416 -3.89 -6.33 -68.41
N PRO A 417 -3.79 -7.60 -67.98
CA PRO A 417 -4.43 -8.73 -68.68
C PRO A 417 -5.97 -8.68 -68.65
N LEU A 418 -6.56 -7.73 -67.93
CA LEU A 418 -8.00 -7.43 -67.92
C LEU A 418 -8.33 -6.10 -68.61
N HIS A 419 -7.40 -5.48 -69.34
CA HIS A 419 -7.68 -4.29 -70.13
C HIS A 419 -8.65 -4.62 -71.26
N LEU A 420 -9.87 -4.08 -71.17
CA LEU A 420 -10.85 -4.07 -72.24
C LEU A 420 -10.69 -2.75 -73.00
N ASP A 421 -10.20 -2.84 -74.24
CA ASP A 421 -10.24 -1.73 -75.19
C ASP A 421 -11.69 -1.27 -75.40
N ALA A 422 -11.88 -0.02 -75.83
CA ALA A 422 -13.20 0.59 -76.01
C ALA A 422 -14.12 -0.13 -77.03
N GLU A 423 -13.55 -1.02 -77.85
CA GLU A 423 -14.26 -1.88 -78.82
C GLU A 423 -14.79 -3.20 -78.20
N GLY A 424 -14.43 -3.52 -76.94
CA GLY A 424 -15.08 -4.57 -76.15
C GLY A 424 -14.68 -6.02 -76.45
N GLU A 425 -13.47 -6.26 -76.96
CA GLU A 425 -12.96 -7.61 -77.23
C GLU A 425 -11.92 -8.06 -76.18
N TYR A 426 -12.08 -9.28 -75.65
CA TYR A 426 -11.11 -9.88 -74.72
C TYR A 426 -9.87 -10.31 -75.51
N SER A 427 -8.73 -9.66 -75.29
CA SER A 427 -7.46 -10.07 -75.93
C SER A 427 -6.98 -11.41 -75.36
N ALA A 428 -7.33 -12.51 -76.04
CA ALA A 428 -6.97 -13.87 -75.68
C ALA A 428 -5.62 -14.32 -76.27
N TYR A 429 -4.72 -13.39 -76.59
CA TYR A 429 -3.40 -13.68 -77.14
C TYR A 429 -2.28 -12.95 -76.36
N PRO A 430 -1.16 -13.62 -76.06
CA PRO A 430 0.02 -12.95 -75.51
C PRO A 430 0.61 -11.99 -76.55
N PRO A 431 1.24 -10.88 -76.15
CA PRO A 431 1.76 -9.89 -77.09
C PRO A 431 2.87 -10.48 -77.96
N GLU A 432 2.69 -10.44 -79.28
CA GLU A 432 3.75 -10.81 -80.22
C GLU A 432 4.90 -9.79 -80.15
N SER A 433 6.11 -10.29 -79.89
CA SER A 433 7.33 -9.50 -79.86
C SER A 433 7.76 -9.08 -81.27
N GLY A 434 7.30 -7.91 -81.72
CA GLY A 434 7.75 -7.19 -82.93
C GLY A 434 8.76 -6.07 -82.61
N PRO A 435 9.64 -5.67 -83.55
CA PRO A 435 10.97 -5.16 -83.19
C PRO A 435 10.99 -3.71 -82.68
N SER A 436 11.70 -3.50 -81.58
CA SER A 436 12.06 -2.17 -81.08
C SER A 436 13.04 -1.46 -82.03
N SER A 437 12.78 -0.19 -82.32
CA SER A 437 13.74 0.70 -82.99
C SER A 437 14.00 1.98 -82.17
N VAL A 438 15.11 1.94 -81.41
CA VAL A 438 16.06 3.03 -81.07
C VAL A 438 15.44 4.42 -80.73
N THR A 439 15.62 5.01 -79.54
CA THR A 439 16.87 5.61 -78.99
C THR A 439 16.49 6.19 -77.59
N ALA A 440 17.25 6.18 -76.48
CA ALA A 440 18.70 6.09 -76.26
C ALA A 440 19.11 5.46 -74.90
N MET A 441 20.27 4.78 -74.88
CA MET A 441 21.40 4.78 -73.90
C MET A 441 21.15 5.19 -72.42
N TYR A 442 21.66 4.51 -71.38
CA TYR A 442 22.81 3.59 -71.19
C TYR A 442 22.40 2.43 -70.23
N SER A 443 22.81 1.15 -70.37
CA SER A 443 24.12 0.55 -70.00
C SER A 443 24.58 0.95 -68.58
N SER A 444 24.88 0.08 -67.59
CA SER A 444 25.15 -1.37 -67.50
C SER A 444 25.39 -1.72 -65.98
N GLU A 445 25.40 -2.94 -65.41
CA GLU A 445 25.36 -4.32 -65.93
C GLU A 445 24.88 -5.37 -64.87
N THR A 446 24.77 -6.64 -65.29
CA THR A 446 24.67 -7.96 -64.61
C THR A 446 24.49 -8.16 -63.07
N LEU A 447 23.52 -9.04 -62.75
CA LEU A 447 23.38 -9.85 -61.52
C LEU A 447 24.47 -10.96 -61.41
N PRO A 448 24.62 -11.62 -60.24
CA PRO A 448 23.95 -12.93 -60.12
C PRO A 448 23.22 -13.19 -58.78
N GLN A 449 22.37 -14.22 -58.80
CA GLN A 449 21.48 -14.64 -57.72
C GLN A 449 22.19 -15.20 -56.48
N ALA A 450 21.58 -14.99 -55.30
CA ALA A 450 21.58 -15.98 -54.22
C ALA A 450 20.26 -15.89 -53.42
N VAL A 451 19.67 -17.03 -53.12
CA VAL A 451 18.56 -17.25 -52.16
C VAL A 451 18.86 -18.56 -51.41
N PRO A 452 18.30 -18.82 -50.22
CA PRO A 452 17.65 -17.90 -49.26
C PRO A 452 18.29 -18.00 -47.85
N ALA A 453 17.98 -17.07 -46.94
CA ALA A 453 18.17 -17.29 -45.50
C ALA A 453 17.17 -16.49 -44.64
N ASP A 454 16.69 -17.19 -43.61
CA ASP A 454 15.73 -16.88 -42.55
C ASP A 454 15.46 -15.43 -42.10
N TYR A 455 14.20 -15.22 -41.72
CA TYR A 455 13.74 -14.12 -40.88
C TYR A 455 14.34 -14.20 -39.48
N VAL A 456 15.12 -13.19 -39.08
CA VAL A 456 15.16 -12.70 -37.70
C VAL A 456 15.06 -11.18 -37.73
N LEU A 457 14.02 -10.64 -37.08
CA LEU A 457 13.88 -9.22 -36.83
C LEU A 457 14.73 -8.87 -35.60
N ASP A 458 15.82 -8.12 -35.79
CA ASP A 458 16.57 -7.49 -34.70
C ASP A 458 16.71 -5.98 -34.98
N PRO A 459 16.05 -5.09 -34.21
CA PRO A 459 15.87 -3.70 -34.58
C PRO A 459 16.85 -2.74 -33.88
N ASP A 460 18.17 -2.92 -34.02
CA ASP A 460 19.16 -1.94 -33.49
C ASP A 460 20.52 -1.93 -34.23
N ALA A 461 20.50 -1.64 -35.54
CA ALA A 461 21.71 -1.57 -36.37
C ALA A 461 21.78 -0.33 -37.30
N ARG A 462 21.61 0.88 -36.75
CA ARG A 462 21.94 2.15 -37.45
C ARG A 462 22.49 3.24 -36.51
N ALA A 463 23.69 3.03 -35.98
CA ALA A 463 24.46 4.06 -35.29
C ALA A 463 26.00 3.91 -35.45
N ALA A 464 26.46 3.48 -36.63
CA ALA A 464 27.88 3.45 -36.99
C ALA A 464 28.04 3.66 -38.50
N ASP A 465 28.31 4.90 -38.92
CA ASP A 465 28.98 5.30 -40.19
C ASP A 465 28.89 6.83 -40.41
N ARG A 466 29.44 7.64 -39.48
CA ARG A 466 29.65 9.09 -39.66
C ARG A 466 30.86 9.67 -38.90
N GLU A 467 32.03 9.07 -39.08
CA GLU A 467 33.32 9.76 -38.82
C GLU A 467 34.23 9.50 -40.04
N HIS A 468 34.21 10.36 -41.06
CA HIS A 468 35.08 11.55 -41.19
C HIS A 468 36.57 11.27 -40.96
N SER A 469 37.31 11.17 -42.08
CA SER A 469 38.76 11.12 -42.13
C SER A 469 39.38 12.50 -41.90
N ALA A 470 40.23 12.64 -40.87
CA ALA A 470 41.15 13.77 -40.71
C ALA A 470 42.31 13.47 -39.70
N ALA A 471 43.47 13.06 -40.25
CA ALA A 471 44.86 13.27 -39.80
C ALA A 471 45.31 13.07 -38.31
N THR A 472 46.33 12.21 -38.16
CA THR A 472 47.34 12.08 -37.08
C THR A 472 48.18 13.38 -36.90
N ASP A 473 48.82 13.76 -35.78
CA ASP A 473 49.71 13.12 -34.77
C ASP A 473 49.79 14.03 -33.49
N PRO A 474 50.53 13.72 -32.40
CA PRO A 474 50.72 12.47 -31.66
C PRO A 474 50.42 12.60 -30.13
N GLU A 475 50.47 11.47 -29.43
CA GLU A 475 50.07 11.24 -28.02
C GLU A 475 51.01 11.83 -26.92
N PRO A 476 50.44 12.20 -25.76
CA PRO A 476 51.12 12.00 -24.48
C PRO A 476 50.30 11.24 -23.43
N ALA A 477 50.87 10.13 -22.95
CA ALA A 477 50.65 9.43 -21.67
C ALA A 477 49.24 9.45 -21.02
N ALA A 478 48.58 8.29 -21.04
CA ALA A 478 47.28 8.06 -20.41
C ALA A 478 47.24 8.32 -18.89
N VAL A 479 46.26 9.12 -18.46
CA VAL A 479 45.81 9.25 -17.06
C VAL A 479 44.66 8.28 -16.81
N PRO A 480 44.72 7.40 -15.79
CA PRO A 480 43.62 6.48 -15.48
C PRO A 480 42.44 7.21 -14.82
N PRO A 481 41.18 6.84 -15.13
CA PRO A 481 40.00 7.52 -14.61
C PRO A 481 39.78 7.23 -13.11
N ALA A 482 39.41 8.27 -12.37
CA ALA A 482 39.19 8.22 -10.93
C ALA A 482 38.04 7.27 -10.56
N ARG A 483 38.36 6.21 -9.81
CA ARG A 483 37.38 5.46 -9.04
C ARG A 483 37.18 6.19 -7.71
N SER A 484 35.93 6.51 -7.39
CA SER A 484 35.54 7.06 -6.09
C SER A 484 35.66 5.99 -5.00
N ALA A 485 36.84 5.90 -4.39
CA ALA A 485 37.00 5.24 -3.10
C ALA A 485 36.37 6.11 -2.01
N VAL A 486 35.42 5.55 -1.27
CA VAL A 486 34.96 6.07 0.02
C VAL A 486 35.20 4.95 1.02
N ASP A 487 36.36 4.98 1.65
CA ASP A 487 36.69 4.09 2.77
C ASP A 487 35.81 4.48 3.98
N ILE A 488 35.16 3.47 4.59
CA ILE A 488 34.20 3.65 5.70
C ILE A 488 34.81 3.18 7.04
N GLU A 489 36.14 3.03 7.11
CA GLU A 489 36.82 2.36 8.25
C GLU A 489 37.68 3.27 9.15
N ASP A 490 37.64 4.60 8.98
CA ASP A 490 38.49 5.57 9.71
C ASP A 490 37.73 6.55 10.65
N TYR A 491 36.52 6.19 11.13
CA TYR A 491 35.72 7.06 12.03
C TYR A 491 35.54 6.52 13.46
N PHE A 492 36.52 5.78 13.99
CA PHE A 492 36.45 5.22 15.35
C PHE A 492 37.77 5.25 16.14
N ASP A 493 38.33 6.45 16.33
CA ASP A 493 39.11 6.73 17.56
C ASP A 493 39.14 8.23 17.91
N SER A 494 39.50 8.57 19.15
CA SER A 494 39.71 9.92 19.70
C SER A 494 38.48 10.76 20.12
N ALA A 495 37.81 10.32 21.20
CA ALA A 495 37.16 11.25 22.14
C ALA A 495 37.34 10.77 23.60
N PRO A 496 37.96 11.56 24.50
CA PRO A 496 38.30 11.09 25.84
C PRO A 496 37.09 11.07 26.80
N ILE A 497 37.03 10.04 27.64
CA ILE A 497 35.98 9.84 28.65
C ILE A 497 36.24 10.76 29.87
N PRO A 498 35.32 11.66 30.26
CA PRO A 498 35.38 12.35 31.55
C PRO A 498 34.86 11.45 32.68
N VAL A 499 35.61 11.36 33.78
CA VAL A 499 35.30 10.49 34.93
C VAL A 499 34.77 11.31 36.12
N ALA A 500 33.47 11.21 36.40
CA ALA A 500 32.80 11.56 37.67
C ALA A 500 31.30 11.20 37.55
N ALA A 501 30.56 10.80 38.58
CA ALA A 501 30.88 10.23 39.89
C ALA A 501 29.66 9.39 40.34
N PHE A 502 29.80 8.51 41.34
CA PHE A 502 28.68 7.72 41.87
C PHE A 502 27.67 8.62 42.62
N ASP A 503 26.37 8.47 42.34
CA ASP A 503 25.39 8.02 43.35
C ASP A 503 23.98 7.73 42.77
N VAL A 504 23.20 6.96 43.54
CA VAL A 504 21.94 6.21 43.24
C VAL A 504 20.77 6.87 44.04
N PRO A 505 19.42 6.72 43.76
CA PRO A 505 18.70 5.60 43.11
C PRO A 505 17.57 5.90 42.09
N VAL A 506 17.12 4.79 41.49
CA VAL A 506 15.90 4.55 40.70
C VAL A 506 14.59 4.82 41.47
N PRO A 507 13.55 5.41 40.85
CA PRO A 507 12.19 5.41 41.38
C PRO A 507 11.41 4.13 40.99
N THR A 508 11.05 3.31 41.98
CA THR A 508 10.15 2.16 41.81
C THR A 508 8.69 2.59 41.63
N TYR A 509 7.97 1.99 40.67
CA TYR A 509 6.53 2.15 40.52
C TYR A 509 5.77 1.71 41.78
N GLY A 510 5.01 2.62 42.37
CA GLY A 510 4.15 2.38 43.53
C GLY A 510 2.67 2.35 43.14
N THR A 511 1.98 1.27 43.51
CA THR A 511 0.53 1.10 43.33
C THR A 511 -0.26 2.13 44.14
N GLN A 512 -1.18 2.87 43.51
CA GLN A 512 -2.20 3.66 44.21
C GLN A 512 -3.60 3.09 43.97
N ALA A 513 -4.27 2.73 45.06
CA ALA A 513 -5.70 2.41 45.11
C ALA A 513 -6.50 3.71 45.41
N PRO A 514 -7.83 3.76 45.14
CA PRO A 514 -8.52 5.01 44.86
C PRO A 514 -8.85 5.84 46.11
N LYS A 515 -8.82 7.17 45.93
CA LYS A 515 -9.21 8.17 46.92
C LYS A 515 -10.70 8.53 46.72
N ALA A 516 -11.52 8.29 47.74
CA ALA A 516 -12.90 8.77 47.77
C ALA A 516 -12.96 10.30 48.00
N PRO A 517 -13.92 11.02 47.39
CA PRO A 517 -14.29 12.38 47.80
C PRO A 517 -15.52 12.36 48.72
N ALA A 518 -15.46 13.15 49.80
CA ALA A 518 -16.61 13.46 50.65
C ALA A 518 -17.01 14.93 50.49
N GLU A 519 -18.33 15.14 50.45
CA GLU A 519 -19.13 16.33 50.79
C GLU A 519 -18.49 17.73 50.87
N ALA A 520 -19.04 18.64 50.05
CA ALA A 520 -19.68 19.90 50.47
C ALA A 520 -20.36 20.53 49.25
N ALA A 521 -21.47 21.29 49.27
CA ALA A 521 -22.62 21.54 50.13
C ALA A 521 -23.22 22.88 49.62
N SER A 522 -24.53 23.11 49.79
CA SER A 522 -25.27 24.37 49.43
C SER A 522 -25.46 24.64 47.91
N ARG A 523 -26.59 25.17 47.40
CA ARG A 523 -27.84 25.72 48.02
C ARG A 523 -29.03 25.65 46.98
N PRO A 524 -30.26 26.19 47.19
CA PRO A 524 -31.50 25.42 46.98
C PRO A 524 -32.52 26.10 46.01
N ASP A 525 -33.80 25.69 46.13
CA ASP A 525 -35.02 26.32 45.55
C ASP A 525 -35.14 26.19 44.00
N ASP A 526 -36.29 26.10 43.32
CA ASP A 526 -37.74 25.97 43.59
C ASP A 526 -38.38 25.42 42.29
N ASP A 527 -39.60 24.85 42.16
CA ASP A 527 -40.59 24.19 43.03
C ASP A 527 -41.57 23.40 42.08
N HIS A 528 -42.67 22.83 42.59
CA HIS A 528 -43.84 22.27 41.88
C HIS A 528 -43.64 20.94 41.11
N SER A 529 -44.66 20.13 40.81
CA SER A 529 -45.89 19.67 41.51
C SER A 529 -46.58 18.64 40.60
N HIS A 530 -47.48 17.78 41.14
CA HIS A 530 -48.33 16.82 40.40
C HIS A 530 -47.63 15.71 39.59
N SER A 531 -48.24 14.55 39.29
CA SER A 531 -49.29 13.77 39.98
C SER A 531 -49.32 12.36 39.37
N SER A 532 -49.39 11.32 40.19
CA SER A 532 -49.84 9.98 39.75
C SER A 532 -51.39 9.95 39.62
N PRO A 533 -52.02 8.89 39.09
CA PRO A 533 -51.57 7.88 38.12
C PRO A 533 -52.60 7.65 36.97
N ASN A 534 -52.37 6.59 36.17
CA ASN A 534 -53.35 5.52 35.85
C ASN A 534 -53.89 5.38 34.41
N LYS A 535 -53.84 4.12 33.94
CA LYS A 535 -54.71 3.41 32.97
C LYS A 535 -54.84 3.83 31.49
N GLN A 536 -54.48 2.84 30.65
CA GLN A 536 -55.28 2.20 29.58
C GLN A 536 -55.95 3.10 28.53
N GLY A 537 -55.48 2.95 27.29
CA GLY A 537 -56.02 3.53 26.05
C GLY A 537 -55.02 3.33 24.93
#